data_AF-A0AA39I460-F1
#
_entry.id   AF-A0AA39I460-F1
#
_cell.length_a   1.000
_cell.length_b   1.000
_cell.length_c   1.000
_cell.angle_alpha   90.00
_cell.angle_beta   90.00
_cell.angle_gamma   90.00
#
_symmetry.space_group_name_H-M   'P 1'
#
loop_
_entity.id
_entity.type
_entity.pdbx_description
1 polymer ?
#
loop_
_entity_poly.entity_id
_entity_poly.type
_entity_poly.pdbx_seq_one_letter_code
_entity_poly.pdbx_strand_id
1 'polypeptide(L)'
;MEKDKKSRRQGKRGAAAKLKSKLSTSFKNICASLTNLNISPWDPGLSPPQRIHRKEHIIAQDSKGHDYSTVYRDCFDATLTWIFIEEPFLVDSFSIGNFKYFCATAKKFSPNLTKVTLVSRMMMEKKKENEKVAESLEEKVDKLKDDLKELGLEMDCVFDKDLHDRSISFSNGWFVKSGRGLHYFLTEEKNYAKRKCRKTSLDFFFCV
;
A
#
# COMPACT_ATOMS: atom_id res chain seq x y z
N MET A 1 10.11 -25.97 -42.06
CA MET A 1 9.59 -26.11 -40.68
C MET A 1 9.39 -24.74 -40.01
N GLU A 2 8.69 -23.80 -40.66
CA GLU A 2 8.62 -22.40 -40.23
C GLU A 2 7.21 -21.83 -40.33
N LYS A 3 6.20 -22.59 -39.86
CA LYS A 3 4.82 -22.10 -39.77
C LYS A 3 4.19 -22.24 -38.36
N ASP A 4 4.77 -23.05 -37.47
CA ASP A 4 4.19 -23.30 -36.13
C ASP A 4 4.65 -22.38 -34.99
N LYS A 5 5.65 -21.52 -35.18
CA LYS A 5 6.09 -20.56 -34.14
C LYS A 5 5.25 -19.27 -34.07
N LYS A 6 4.40 -18.99 -35.07
CA LYS A 6 3.56 -17.78 -35.11
C LYS A 6 2.26 -17.89 -34.32
N SER A 7 1.62 -19.06 -34.22
CA SER A 7 0.33 -19.21 -33.52
C SER A 7 0.45 -19.16 -31.99
N ARG A 8 1.51 -19.72 -31.40
CA ARG A 8 1.78 -19.66 -29.94
C ARG A 8 2.09 -18.25 -29.42
N ARG A 9 2.64 -17.36 -30.26
CA ARG A 9 2.92 -15.95 -29.91
C ARG A 9 1.65 -15.09 -29.91
N GLN A 10 0.62 -15.45 -30.66
CA GLN A 10 -0.64 -14.71 -30.71
C GLN A 10 -1.53 -14.97 -29.49
N GLY A 11 -1.54 -16.20 -28.96
CA GLY A 11 -2.32 -16.54 -27.75
C GLY A 11 -1.84 -15.87 -26.46
N LYS A 12 -0.51 -15.72 -26.27
CA LYS A 12 0.06 -15.05 -25.08
C LYS A 12 -0.17 -13.53 -25.06
N ARG A 13 -0.22 -12.89 -26.24
CA ARG A 13 -0.53 -11.46 -26.36
C ARG A 13 -1.99 -11.16 -26.01
N GLY A 14 -2.91 -12.06 -26.36
CA GLY A 14 -4.33 -11.95 -26.01
C GLY A 14 -4.60 -12.07 -24.50
N ALA A 15 -3.92 -13.00 -23.81
CA ALA A 15 -4.06 -13.18 -22.35
C ALA A 15 -3.47 -12.00 -21.55
N ALA A 16 -2.29 -11.50 -21.94
CA ALA A 16 -1.68 -10.33 -21.30
C ALA A 16 -2.50 -9.04 -21.54
N ALA A 17 -3.10 -8.90 -22.74
CA ALA A 17 -4.01 -7.78 -23.03
C ALA A 17 -5.30 -7.87 -22.21
N LYS A 18 -5.87 -9.07 -22.03
CA LYS A 18 -7.04 -9.31 -21.17
C LYS A 18 -6.76 -9.08 -19.69
N LEU A 19 -5.56 -9.41 -19.22
CA LEU A 19 -5.16 -9.15 -17.83
C LEU A 19 -4.93 -7.66 -17.58
N LYS A 20 -4.26 -6.97 -18.52
CA LYS A 20 -4.07 -5.50 -18.47
C LYS A 20 -5.39 -4.73 -18.55
N SER A 21 -6.34 -5.18 -19.37
CA SER A 21 -7.66 -4.54 -19.44
C SER A 21 -8.46 -4.76 -18.15
N LYS A 22 -8.40 -5.96 -17.56
CA LYS A 22 -9.01 -6.22 -16.23
C LYS A 22 -8.36 -5.41 -15.11
N LEU A 23 -7.03 -5.28 -15.09
CA LEU A 23 -6.30 -4.46 -14.10
C LEU A 23 -6.65 -2.97 -14.22
N SER A 24 -6.74 -2.45 -15.46
CA SER A 24 -7.14 -1.06 -15.73
C SER A 24 -8.58 -0.79 -15.34
N THR A 25 -9.50 -1.72 -15.62
CA THR A 25 -10.90 -1.61 -15.21
C THR A 25 -11.04 -1.71 -13.69
N SER A 26 -10.28 -2.57 -13.01
CA SER A 26 -10.25 -2.64 -11.55
C SER A 26 -9.71 -1.35 -10.93
N PHE A 27 -8.66 -0.74 -11.51
CA PHE A 27 -8.10 0.53 -11.05
C PHE A 27 -9.06 1.70 -11.27
N LYS A 28 -9.69 1.78 -12.45
CA LYS A 28 -10.74 2.75 -12.74
C LYS A 28 -11.94 2.57 -11.84
N ASN A 29 -12.30 1.32 -11.52
CA ASN A 29 -13.45 1.02 -10.65
C ASN A 29 -13.14 1.26 -9.17
N ILE A 30 -11.91 1.08 -8.70
CA ILE A 30 -11.51 1.40 -7.32
C ILE A 30 -11.43 2.93 -7.14
N CYS A 31 -10.81 3.64 -8.09
CA CYS A 31 -10.92 5.10 -8.13
C CYS A 31 -12.38 5.54 -8.25
N ALA A 32 -13.20 4.85 -9.06
CA ALA A 32 -14.61 5.20 -9.23
C ALA A 32 -15.49 4.86 -8.01
N SER A 33 -15.16 3.82 -7.23
CA SER A 33 -15.88 3.49 -5.99
C SER A 33 -15.54 4.46 -4.87
N LEU A 34 -14.36 5.07 -4.90
CA LEU A 34 -14.02 6.23 -4.07
C LEU A 34 -14.72 7.52 -4.56
N THR A 35 -15.17 7.57 -5.82
CA THR A 35 -16.00 8.66 -6.39
C THR A 35 -17.51 8.37 -6.35
N ASN A 36 -17.97 7.34 -5.61
CA ASN A 36 -19.40 7.18 -5.31
C ASN A 36 -19.88 8.11 -4.17
N LEU A 37 -18.98 8.90 -3.59
CA LEU A 37 -19.30 10.29 -3.27
C LEU A 37 -19.16 11.05 -4.59
N ASN A 38 -20.30 11.46 -5.18
CA ASN A 38 -20.44 12.12 -6.49
C ASN A 38 -19.52 13.35 -6.67
N ILE A 39 -18.21 13.11 -6.83
CA ILE A 39 -17.18 14.10 -7.03
C ILE A 39 -16.20 13.46 -8.01
N SER A 40 -16.32 13.85 -9.28
CA SER A 40 -15.30 13.60 -10.29
C SER A 40 -13.95 14.16 -9.79
N PRO A 41 -12.81 13.47 -9.96
CA PRO A 41 -11.48 14.01 -9.66
C PRO A 41 -11.12 15.26 -10.49
N TRP A 42 -11.95 15.62 -11.47
CA TRP A 42 -11.79 16.75 -12.37
C TRP A 42 -13.12 17.49 -12.57
N ASP A 43 -13.86 17.74 -11.48
CA ASP A 43 -14.91 18.76 -11.51
C ASP A 43 -14.25 20.13 -11.26
N PRO A 44 -14.08 20.99 -12.29
CA PRO A 44 -13.44 22.30 -12.14
C PRO A 44 -14.20 23.27 -11.21
N GLY A 45 -15.38 22.89 -10.72
CA GLY A 45 -16.20 23.68 -9.79
C GLY A 45 -16.06 23.33 -8.30
N LEU A 46 -15.42 22.21 -7.93
CA LEU A 46 -15.17 21.83 -6.54
C LEU A 46 -13.67 21.92 -6.27
N SER A 47 -13.27 22.82 -5.37
CA SER A 47 -11.89 22.81 -4.88
C SER A 47 -11.58 21.42 -4.32
N PRO A 48 -10.41 20.82 -4.65
CA PRO A 48 -9.98 19.60 -4.00
C PRO A 48 -10.17 19.73 -2.49
N PRO A 49 -10.64 18.68 -1.78
CA PRO A 49 -10.86 18.75 -0.34
C PRO A 49 -9.63 19.36 0.33
N GLN A 50 -9.84 20.43 1.08
CA GLN A 50 -8.73 21.15 1.68
C GLN A 50 -8.10 20.26 2.74
N ARG A 51 -6.82 19.94 2.55
CA ARG A 51 -6.04 19.16 3.52
C ARG A 51 -5.37 20.14 4.48
N ILE A 52 -5.89 20.23 5.69
CA ILE A 52 -5.29 21.05 6.74
C ILE A 52 -4.18 20.24 7.39
N HIS A 53 -2.94 20.75 7.36
CA HIS A 53 -1.84 20.17 8.13
C HIS A 53 -2.16 20.28 9.61
N ARG A 54 -2.14 19.15 10.31
CA ARG A 54 -2.46 19.06 11.74
C ARG A 54 -1.22 18.89 12.59
N LYS A 55 -0.26 18.10 12.10
CA LYS A 55 0.88 17.65 12.89
C LYS A 55 2.00 17.15 11.98
N GLU A 56 3.22 17.48 12.36
CA GLU A 56 4.42 16.79 11.91
C GLU A 56 4.93 15.87 13.02
N HIS A 57 5.27 14.63 12.69
CA HIS A 57 5.90 13.68 13.59
C HIS A 57 7.32 13.37 13.09
N ILE A 58 8.33 13.88 13.80
CA ILE A 58 9.74 13.68 13.46
C ILE A 58 10.29 12.47 14.22
N ILE A 59 10.89 11.55 13.48
CA ILE A 59 11.61 10.38 14.00
C ILE A 59 13.11 10.66 13.85
N ALA A 60 13.83 10.71 14.97
CA ALA A 60 15.28 10.88 14.98
C ALA A 60 16.00 9.57 14.64
N GLN A 61 17.25 9.65 14.19
CA GLN A 61 18.07 8.47 13.93
C GLN A 61 18.25 7.66 15.22
N ASP A 62 18.09 6.34 15.13
CA ASP A 62 18.21 5.34 16.20
C ASP A 62 17.24 5.50 17.38
N SER A 63 16.26 6.41 17.26
CA SER A 63 15.19 6.60 18.25
C SER A 63 14.24 5.39 18.32
N LYS A 64 13.55 5.23 19.44
CA LYS A 64 12.64 4.11 19.76
C LYS A 64 11.27 4.64 20.18
N GLY A 65 10.28 3.76 20.32
CA GLY A 65 8.93 4.14 20.74
C GLY A 65 8.04 4.64 19.61
N HIS A 66 8.43 4.43 18.35
CA HIS A 66 7.69 4.86 17.17
C HIS A 66 6.87 3.72 16.55
N ASP A 67 6.27 2.89 17.40
CA ASP A 67 5.32 1.86 16.96
C ASP A 67 4.17 2.49 16.17
N TYR A 68 3.59 1.76 15.21
CA TYR A 68 2.48 2.29 14.43
C TYR A 68 1.29 2.71 15.29
N SER A 69 1.01 1.98 16.37
CA SER A 69 -0.05 2.33 17.32
C SER A 69 0.19 3.68 18.01
N THR A 70 1.45 4.10 18.12
CA THR A 70 1.84 5.39 18.70
C THR A 70 1.84 6.49 17.65
N VAL A 71 2.42 6.22 16.48
CA VAL A 71 2.59 7.20 15.40
C VAL A 71 1.25 7.55 14.74
N TYR A 72 0.42 6.54 14.45
CA TYR A 72 -0.86 6.68 13.76
C TYR A 72 -2.06 6.66 14.70
N ARG A 73 -1.83 6.94 15.99
CA ARG A 73 -2.86 6.87 17.03
C ARG A 73 -4.13 7.64 16.65
N ASP A 74 -3.97 8.85 16.12
CA ASP A 74 -5.08 9.74 15.78
C ASP A 74 -5.84 9.27 14.53
N CYS A 75 -5.21 8.43 13.69
CA CYS A 75 -5.82 7.89 12.48
C CYS A 75 -6.64 6.61 12.74
N PHE A 76 -6.41 5.92 13.86
CA PHE A 76 -7.05 4.66 14.18
C PHE A 76 -8.19 4.85 15.17
N ASP A 77 -9.42 4.76 14.68
CA ASP A 77 -10.63 4.86 15.46
C ASP A 77 -11.74 3.94 14.92
N ALA A 78 -12.89 3.93 15.60
CA ALA A 78 -14.03 3.10 15.19
C ALA A 78 -14.72 3.57 13.91
N THR A 79 -14.48 4.79 13.43
CA THR A 79 -15.06 5.32 12.18
C THR A 79 -14.27 4.90 10.95
N LEU A 80 -13.03 4.42 11.13
CA LEU A 80 -12.19 3.93 10.06
C LEU A 80 -12.74 2.61 9.48
N THR A 81 -13.09 2.63 8.19
CA THR A 81 -13.67 1.50 7.43
C THR A 81 -12.75 0.99 6.32
N TRP A 82 -11.98 1.87 5.70
CA TRP A 82 -10.97 1.52 4.69
C TRP A 82 -9.69 2.34 4.82
N ILE A 83 -8.58 1.76 4.35
CA ILE A 83 -7.27 2.42 4.22
C ILE A 83 -6.74 2.24 2.78
N PHE A 84 -6.19 3.30 2.21
CA PHE A 84 -5.51 3.28 0.92
C PHE A 84 -4.04 3.66 1.12
N ILE A 85 -3.11 2.83 0.65
CA ILE A 85 -1.67 2.95 0.91
C ILE A 85 -0.93 3.01 -0.42
N GLU A 86 -0.14 4.05 -0.62
CA GLU A 86 0.86 4.15 -1.67
C GLU A 86 2.22 3.84 -1.07
N GLU A 87 2.77 2.67 -1.40
CA GLU A 87 4.08 2.22 -0.93
C GLU A 87 4.87 1.57 -2.08
N PRO A 88 5.80 2.30 -2.71
CA PRO A 88 6.53 1.80 -3.88
C PRO A 88 7.58 0.73 -3.54
N PHE A 89 7.97 0.55 -2.27
CA PHE A 89 9.12 -0.28 -1.90
C PHE A 89 8.75 -1.55 -1.10
N LEU A 90 7.70 -2.25 -1.50
CA LEU A 90 7.26 -3.51 -0.87
C LEU A 90 7.87 -4.74 -1.58
N VAL A 91 9.18 -4.98 -1.37
CA VAL A 91 9.95 -6.01 -2.12
C VAL A 91 10.47 -7.13 -1.23
N ASP A 92 11.15 -6.77 -0.14
CA ASP A 92 11.80 -7.71 0.75
C ASP A 92 10.88 -8.16 1.90
N SER A 93 11.22 -9.27 2.55
CA SER A 93 10.42 -9.84 3.64
C SER A 93 10.24 -8.88 4.82
N PHE A 94 11.16 -7.95 5.04
CA PHE A 94 11.04 -6.96 6.11
C PHE A 94 10.00 -5.89 5.75
N SER A 95 9.99 -5.40 4.51
CA SER A 95 8.97 -4.47 4.01
C SER A 95 7.56 -5.08 4.08
N ILE A 96 7.40 -6.34 3.67
CA ILE A 96 6.13 -7.08 3.76
C ILE A 96 5.71 -7.27 5.22
N GLY A 97 6.65 -7.65 6.09
CA GLY A 97 6.39 -7.79 7.52
C GLY A 97 5.93 -6.49 8.18
N ASN A 98 6.53 -5.35 7.79
CA ASN A 98 6.13 -4.03 8.24
C ASN A 98 4.70 -3.67 7.79
N PHE A 99 4.33 -4.00 6.56
CA PHE A 99 2.97 -3.77 6.04
C PHE A 99 1.94 -4.66 6.76
N LYS A 100 2.22 -5.96 6.94
CA LYS A 100 1.37 -6.86 7.72
C LYS A 100 1.15 -6.33 9.14
N TYR A 101 2.23 -5.92 9.80
CA TYR A 101 2.18 -5.40 11.15
C TYR A 101 1.36 -4.10 11.24
N PHE A 102 1.49 -3.21 10.24
CA PHE A 102 0.67 -2.01 10.13
C PHE A 102 -0.82 -2.35 10.03
N CYS A 103 -1.20 -3.24 9.10
CA CYS A 103 -2.61 -3.63 8.90
C CYS A 103 -3.21 -4.29 10.15
N ALA A 104 -2.47 -5.20 10.80
CA ALA A 104 -2.89 -5.84 12.04
C ALA A 104 -3.08 -4.82 13.18
N THR A 105 -2.17 -3.83 13.29
CA THR A 105 -2.27 -2.76 14.27
C THR A 105 -3.50 -1.88 13.98
N ALA A 106 -3.70 -1.47 12.74
CA ALA A 106 -4.86 -0.67 12.34
C ALA A 106 -6.17 -1.39 12.68
N LYS A 107 -6.31 -2.67 12.30
CA LYS A 107 -7.50 -3.49 12.61
C LYS A 107 -7.74 -3.66 14.11
N LYS A 108 -6.68 -3.83 14.90
CA LYS A 108 -6.77 -3.94 16.36
C LYS A 108 -7.42 -2.70 16.98
N PHE A 109 -7.07 -1.50 16.51
CA PHE A 109 -7.58 -0.24 17.04
C PHE A 109 -8.82 0.29 16.30
N SER A 110 -9.12 -0.28 15.13
CA SER A 110 -10.23 0.12 14.26
C SER A 110 -11.08 -1.11 13.91
N PRO A 111 -12.02 -1.51 14.78
CA PRO A 111 -12.77 -2.77 14.61
C PRO A 111 -13.59 -2.81 13.32
N ASN A 112 -14.06 -1.66 12.84
CA ASN A 112 -14.87 -1.51 11.64
C ASN A 112 -14.03 -1.44 10.34
N LEU A 113 -12.71 -1.49 10.42
CA LEU A 113 -11.84 -1.55 9.25
C LEU A 113 -12.05 -2.91 8.55
N THR A 114 -12.51 -2.89 7.30
CA THR A 114 -12.77 -4.10 6.52
C THR A 114 -11.92 -4.18 5.26
N LYS A 115 -11.40 -3.05 4.76
CA LYS A 115 -10.71 -3.00 3.47
C LYS A 115 -9.38 -2.26 3.51
N VAL A 116 -8.37 -2.83 2.86
CA VAL A 116 -7.08 -2.20 2.60
C VAL A 116 -6.78 -2.25 1.10
N THR A 117 -6.41 -1.11 0.52
CA THR A 117 -5.95 -1.05 -0.87
C THR A 117 -4.49 -0.62 -0.89
N LEU A 118 -3.64 -1.43 -1.51
CA LEU A 118 -2.22 -1.13 -1.71
C LEU A 118 -1.98 -0.75 -3.17
N VAL A 119 -1.34 0.39 -3.40
CA VAL A 119 -0.65 0.69 -4.65
C VAL A 119 0.83 0.53 -4.42
N SER A 120 1.45 -0.36 -5.18
CA SER A 120 2.87 -0.66 -5.08
C SER A 120 3.53 -0.58 -6.45
N ARG A 121 4.85 -0.48 -6.46
CA ARG A 121 5.61 -0.52 -7.71
C ARG A 121 5.91 -1.97 -8.08
N MET A 122 5.59 -2.34 -9.32
CA MET A 122 6.06 -3.62 -9.86
C MET A 122 7.57 -3.53 -10.10
N MET A 123 8.36 -4.11 -9.18
CA MET A 123 9.78 -4.27 -9.39
C MET A 123 10.04 -5.60 -10.08
N MET A 124 10.57 -5.55 -11.29
CA MET A 124 11.12 -6.75 -11.95
C MET A 124 12.34 -7.19 -11.15
N GLU A 125 12.21 -8.26 -10.36
CA GLU A 125 13.37 -8.92 -9.79
C GLU A 125 14.25 -9.38 -10.97
N LYS A 126 15.42 -8.76 -11.12
CA LYS A 126 16.42 -9.24 -12.08
C LYS A 126 16.81 -10.64 -11.64
N LYS A 127 16.30 -11.67 -12.33
CA LYS A 127 16.73 -13.06 -12.13
C LYS A 127 18.26 -13.10 -12.23
N LYS A 128 18.94 -13.32 -11.11
CA LYS A 128 20.32 -13.79 -11.13
C LYS A 128 20.27 -15.26 -11.56
N GLU A 129 21.10 -15.63 -12.51
CA GLU A 129 21.04 -16.92 -13.22
C GLU A 129 21.22 -18.17 -12.33
N ASN A 130 21.53 -18.01 -11.03
CA ASN A 130 21.83 -19.12 -10.11
C ASN A 130 21.05 -19.11 -8.78
N GLU A 131 20.00 -18.29 -8.63
CA GLU A 131 19.22 -18.25 -7.39
C GLU A 131 17.91 -19.05 -7.54
N LYS A 132 17.59 -19.89 -6.53
CA LYS A 132 16.30 -20.58 -6.41
C LYS A 132 15.20 -19.59 -6.80
N VAL A 133 14.27 -19.99 -7.68
CA VAL A 133 13.20 -19.13 -8.21
C VAL A 133 12.67 -18.26 -7.09
N ALA A 134 13.09 -16.99 -7.07
CA ALA A 134 12.62 -16.05 -6.08
C ALA A 134 11.11 -15.93 -6.27
N GLU A 135 10.39 -16.03 -5.16
CA GLU A 135 8.94 -15.91 -5.17
C GLU A 135 8.56 -14.58 -5.84
N SER A 136 7.70 -14.66 -6.84
CA SER A 136 7.27 -13.49 -7.59
C SER A 136 6.56 -12.49 -6.67
N LEU A 137 6.59 -11.21 -7.01
CA LEU A 137 5.90 -10.18 -6.24
C LEU A 137 4.39 -10.47 -6.15
N GLU A 138 3.83 -11.06 -7.22
CA GLU A 138 2.45 -11.52 -7.25
C GLU A 138 2.17 -12.61 -6.21
N GLU A 139 3.01 -13.64 -6.09
CA GLU A 139 2.85 -14.69 -5.08
C GLU A 139 2.99 -14.14 -3.65
N LYS A 140 3.91 -13.19 -3.42
CA LYS A 140 4.05 -12.49 -2.13
C LYS A 140 2.78 -11.70 -1.79
N VAL A 141 2.17 -11.04 -2.78
CA VAL A 141 0.92 -10.28 -2.60
C VAL A 141 -0.26 -11.21 -2.36
N ASP A 142 -0.34 -12.35 -3.02
CA ASP A 142 -1.45 -13.30 -2.81
C ASP A 142 -1.39 -13.90 -1.40
N LYS A 143 -0.20 -14.29 -0.92
CA LYS A 143 -0.01 -14.68 0.49
C LYS A 143 -0.45 -13.59 1.46
N LEU A 144 -0.08 -12.34 1.14
CA LEU A 144 -0.43 -11.20 1.96
C LEU A 144 -1.95 -10.96 2.02
N LYS A 145 -2.67 -11.20 0.93
CA LYS A 145 -4.14 -11.15 0.93
C LYS A 145 -4.74 -12.24 1.82
N ASP A 146 -4.22 -13.46 1.75
CA ASP A 146 -4.68 -14.56 2.60
C ASP A 146 -4.43 -14.26 4.08
N ASP A 147 -3.22 -13.79 4.42
CA ASP A 147 -2.85 -13.37 5.77
C ASP A 147 -3.79 -12.27 6.33
N LEU A 148 -4.15 -11.29 5.50
CA LEU A 148 -5.04 -10.21 5.92
C LEU A 148 -6.50 -10.67 6.01
N LYS A 149 -6.92 -11.61 5.18
CA LYS A 149 -8.25 -12.21 5.24
C LYS A 149 -8.50 -12.92 6.56
N GLU A 150 -7.48 -13.58 7.13
CA GLU A 150 -7.55 -14.19 8.47
C GLU A 150 -7.80 -13.14 9.58
N LEU A 151 -7.40 -11.89 9.36
CA LEU A 151 -7.67 -10.75 10.26
C LEU A 151 -9.04 -10.09 9.99
N GLY A 152 -9.83 -10.63 9.06
CA GLY A 152 -11.08 -10.02 8.61
C GLY A 152 -10.89 -8.77 7.76
N LEU A 153 -9.76 -8.67 7.05
CA LEU A 153 -9.45 -7.58 6.12
C LEU A 153 -9.44 -8.09 4.68
N GLU A 154 -10.24 -7.47 3.82
CA GLU A 154 -10.13 -7.60 2.37
C GLU A 154 -8.98 -6.74 1.86
N MET A 155 -8.10 -7.31 1.04
CA MET A 155 -6.99 -6.59 0.45
C MET A 155 -7.04 -6.57 -1.08
N ASP A 156 -7.00 -5.36 -1.64
CA ASP A 156 -6.70 -5.12 -3.04
C ASP A 156 -5.25 -4.67 -3.21
N CYS A 157 -4.62 -5.06 -4.31
CA CYS A 157 -3.28 -4.61 -4.67
C CYS A 157 -3.25 -4.22 -6.14
N VAL A 158 -2.63 -3.08 -6.43
CA VAL A 158 -2.47 -2.58 -7.78
C VAL A 158 -1.06 -2.10 -7.99
N PHE A 159 -0.55 -2.34 -9.20
CA PHE A 159 0.79 -1.98 -9.57
C PHE A 159 0.84 -0.73 -10.43
N ASP A 160 1.59 0.26 -9.97
CA ASP A 160 1.92 1.46 -10.73
C ASP A 160 3.44 1.60 -10.86
N LYS A 161 3.91 1.64 -12.11
CA LYS A 161 5.34 1.71 -12.46
C LYS A 161 5.94 3.09 -12.17
N ASP A 162 5.11 4.12 -12.12
CA ASP A 162 5.50 5.52 -11.95
C ASP A 162 5.24 5.99 -10.51
N LEU A 163 4.90 5.08 -9.60
CA LEU A 163 4.74 5.39 -8.18
C LEU A 163 6.09 5.70 -7.52
N HIS A 164 6.16 6.87 -6.91
CA HIS A 164 7.31 7.37 -6.16
C HIS A 164 6.93 7.92 -4.78
N ASP A 165 5.72 8.45 -4.68
CA ASP A 165 5.19 9.02 -3.47
C ASP A 165 4.83 7.93 -2.46
N ARG A 166 4.84 8.35 -1.19
CA ARG A 166 4.53 7.50 -0.04
C ARG A 166 3.45 8.21 0.76
N SER A 167 2.24 7.68 0.67
CA SER A 167 1.08 8.28 1.28
C SER A 167 0.12 7.23 1.83
N ILE A 168 -0.67 7.62 2.82
CA ILE A 168 -1.72 6.80 3.39
C ILE A 168 -2.97 7.66 3.52
N SER A 169 -4.06 7.23 2.92
CA SER A 169 -5.38 7.85 3.03
C SER A 169 -6.28 6.97 3.88
N PHE A 170 -7.01 7.60 4.79
CA PHE A 170 -7.90 6.94 5.73
C PHE A 170 -9.33 7.41 5.47
N SER A 171 -10.29 6.48 5.52
CA SER A 171 -11.72 6.77 5.31
C SER A 171 -12.33 7.81 6.26
N ASN A 172 -11.74 8.01 7.43
CA ASN A 172 -12.16 8.99 8.44
C ASN A 172 -11.58 10.40 8.20
N GLY A 173 -10.99 10.66 7.03
CA GLY A 173 -10.52 11.99 6.63
C GLY A 173 -9.05 12.26 6.92
N TRP A 174 -8.34 11.36 7.61
CA TRP A 174 -6.90 11.49 7.78
C TRP A 174 -6.14 11.19 6.48
N PHE A 175 -5.06 11.94 6.27
CA PHE A 175 -4.13 11.72 5.18
C PHE A 175 -2.70 11.92 5.69
N VAL A 176 -1.81 10.97 5.44
CA VAL A 176 -0.43 10.99 5.95
C VAL A 176 0.54 10.90 4.79
N LYS A 177 1.51 11.83 4.73
CA LYS A 177 2.70 11.71 3.88
C LYS A 177 3.87 11.25 4.73
N SER A 178 4.62 10.26 4.27
CA SER A 178 5.76 9.72 5.03
C SER A 178 7.02 9.71 4.19
N GLY A 179 8.09 10.32 4.71
CA GLY A 179 9.39 10.35 4.03
C GLY A 179 10.05 8.97 3.86
N ARG A 180 9.58 7.94 4.56
CA ARG A 180 10.04 6.53 4.47
C ARG A 180 8.91 5.51 4.31
N GLY A 181 7.68 5.98 4.12
CA GLY A 181 6.51 5.10 4.07
C GLY A 181 6.33 4.33 5.37
N LEU A 182 6.09 3.03 5.25
CA LEU A 182 5.99 2.11 6.41
C LEU A 182 7.36 1.56 6.86
N HIS A 183 8.45 1.89 6.19
CA HIS A 183 9.73 1.19 6.35
C HIS A 183 10.80 2.03 7.05
N TYR A 184 10.41 2.65 8.18
CA TYR A 184 11.30 3.47 8.99
C TYR A 184 12.00 2.72 10.13
N PHE A 185 11.73 1.43 10.35
CA PHE A 185 12.40 0.64 11.39
C PHE A 185 13.75 0.06 10.94
N LEU A 186 14.64 -0.20 11.91
CA LEU A 186 15.80 -1.09 11.76
C LEU A 186 15.43 -2.53 12.18
N THR A 187 16.16 -3.52 11.65
CA THR A 187 15.84 -4.96 11.75
C THR A 187 16.27 -5.62 13.06
N GLU A 188 16.88 -4.89 13.99
CA GLU A 188 17.63 -5.42 15.14
C GLU A 188 16.75 -6.00 16.29
N GLU A 189 15.42 -5.89 16.22
CA GLU A 189 14.51 -6.24 17.33
C GLU A 189 13.16 -6.77 16.81
N LYS A 190 12.48 -7.66 17.54
CA LYS A 190 11.15 -8.18 17.16
C LYS A 190 10.02 -7.25 17.61
N ASN A 191 10.15 -6.64 18.78
CA ASN A 191 9.16 -5.70 19.31
C ASN A 191 9.30 -4.32 18.65
N TYR A 192 8.31 -3.91 17.87
CA TYR A 192 8.30 -2.65 17.12
C TYR A 192 8.45 -1.41 18.00
N ALA A 193 7.89 -1.40 19.21
CA ALA A 193 8.08 -0.29 20.16
C ALA A 193 9.54 -0.15 20.63
N LYS A 194 10.31 -1.23 20.63
CA LYS A 194 11.73 -1.25 21.04
C LYS A 194 12.70 -1.13 19.87
N ARG A 195 12.22 -1.22 18.63
CA ARG A 195 13.04 -1.07 17.42
C ARG A 195 13.59 0.35 17.32
N LYS A 196 14.88 0.42 17.01
CA LYS A 196 15.50 1.67 16.56
C LYS A 196 14.93 2.05 15.18
N CYS A 197 14.80 3.33 14.92
CA CYS A 197 14.26 3.85 13.68
C CYS A 197 15.30 4.62 12.86
N ARG A 198 15.12 4.67 11.55
CA ARG A 198 15.84 5.56 10.64
C ARG A 198 15.21 6.94 10.70
N LYS A 199 16.03 7.98 10.58
CA LYS A 199 15.54 9.36 10.55
C LYS A 199 14.48 9.56 9.45
N THR A 200 13.33 10.13 9.80
CA THR A 200 12.25 10.49 8.86
C THR A 200 11.27 11.48 9.49
N SER A 201 10.38 12.05 8.68
CA SER A 201 9.22 12.83 9.12
C SER A 201 7.95 12.26 8.50
N LEU A 202 6.85 12.41 9.25
CA LEU A 202 5.50 12.10 8.80
C LEU A 202 4.63 13.34 8.99
N ASP A 203 3.98 13.76 7.91
CA ASP A 203 3.06 14.89 7.92
C ASP A 203 1.63 14.38 7.91
N PHE A 204 0.88 14.76 8.94
CA PHE A 204 -0.52 14.40 9.14
C PHE A 204 -1.42 15.56 8.72
N PHE A 205 -2.34 15.26 7.83
CA PHE A 205 -3.34 16.17 7.33
C PHE A 205 -4.73 15.63 7.64
N PHE A 206 -5.68 16.54 7.80
CA PHE A 206 -7.09 16.20 7.92
C PHE A 206 -7.86 16.90 6.79
N CYS A 207 -8.63 16.13 6.03
CA CYS A 207 -9.56 16.65 5.04
C CYS A 207 -10.77 17.26 5.77
N VAL A 208 -11.03 18.54 5.51
CA VAL A 208 -12.24 19.25 5.94
C VAL A 208 -13.17 19.50 4.77
#